data_AF-A0A533Y809-F1
#
_entry.id   AF-A0A533Y809-F1
#
_cell.length_a   1.000
_cell.length_b   1.000
_cell.length_c   1.000
_cell.angle_alpha   90.00
_cell.angle_beta   90.00
_cell.angle_gamma   90.00
#
_symmetry.space_group_name_H-M   'P 1'
#
loop_
_entity.id
_entity.type
_entity.pdbx_description
1 polymer ?
#
loop_
_entity_poly.entity_id
_entity_poly.type
_entity_poly.pdbx_seq_one_letter_code
_entity_poly.pdbx_strand_id
1 'polypeptide(L)'
;MNHEQFKQSWNQLEGHLKKHWGKLTDDDLLQIEGDLDKFDGAIEKRYGEMKGAVSKWADLWYARWTGSYVEYYEKWKPAVGSRF
;
A
#
# COMPACT_ATOMS: atom_id res chain seq x y z
N MET A 1 2.10 7.94 -0.47
CA MET A 1 0.76 8.22 -1.02
C MET A 1 -0.14 8.67 0.13
N ASN A 2 -1.02 9.65 -0.12
CA ASN A 2 -1.98 10.14 0.90
C ASN A 2 -3.35 9.42 0.76
N HIS A 3 -4.22 9.54 1.77
CA HIS A 3 -5.55 8.87 1.77
C HIS A 3 -6.40 9.23 0.54
N GLU A 4 -6.42 10.50 0.12
CA GLU A 4 -7.18 10.94 -1.07
C GLU A 4 -6.68 10.28 -2.36
N GLN A 5 -5.36 10.19 -2.52
CA GLN A 5 -4.73 9.56 -3.69
C GLN A 5 -5.02 8.06 -3.74
N PHE A 6 -5.06 7.40 -2.57
CA PHE A 6 -5.43 5.99 -2.46
C PHE A 6 -6.88 5.77 -2.88
N LYS A 7 -7.79 6.62 -2.40
CA LYS A 7 -9.21 6.58 -2.76
C LYS A 7 -9.43 6.80 -4.26
N GLN A 8 -8.73 7.77 -4.86
CA GLN A 8 -8.80 8.01 -6.30
C GLN A 8 -8.27 6.83 -7.12
N SER A 9 -7.22 6.16 -6.63
CA SER A 9 -6.59 5.03 -7.31
C SER A 9 -7.23 3.68 -6.97
N TRP A 10 -8.22 3.65 -6.08
CA TRP A 10 -8.79 2.44 -5.49
C TRP A 10 -9.24 1.41 -6.53
N ASN A 11 -10.02 1.83 -7.53
CA ASN A 11 -10.53 0.96 -8.59
C ASN A 11 -9.41 0.27 -9.40
N GLN A 12 -8.23 0.88 -9.48
CA GLN A 12 -7.07 0.26 -10.13
C GLN A 12 -6.30 -0.64 -9.16
N LEU A 13 -6.23 -0.26 -7.88
CA LEU A 13 -5.46 -0.96 -6.85
C LEU A 13 -6.17 -2.22 -6.36
N GLU A 14 -7.50 -2.27 -6.23
CA GLU A 14 -8.24 -3.36 -5.59
C GLU A 14 -7.90 -4.75 -6.17
N GLY A 15 -7.76 -4.85 -7.49
CA GLY A 15 -7.42 -6.12 -8.15
C GLY A 15 -5.99 -6.57 -7.84
N HIS A 16 -5.08 -5.62 -7.62
CA HIS A 16 -3.72 -5.90 -7.19
C HIS A 16 -3.64 -6.21 -5.69
N LEU A 17 -4.45 -5.52 -4.87
CA LEU A 17 -4.58 -5.79 -3.44
C LEU A 17 -5.05 -7.23 -3.21
N LYS A 18 -6.09 -7.67 -3.93
CA LYS A 18 -6.60 -9.04 -3.88
C LYS A 18 -5.52 -10.08 -4.23
N LYS A 19 -4.68 -9.78 -5.22
CA LYS A 19 -3.57 -10.67 -5.63
C LYS A 19 -2.43 -10.68 -4.62
N HIS A 20 -2.10 -9.54 -4.02
CA HIS A 20 -0.99 -9.45 -3.07
C HIS A 20 -1.36 -10.06 -1.71
N TRP A 21 -2.56 -9.75 -1.22
CA TRP A 21 -3.08 -10.28 0.03
C TRP A 21 -4.16 -11.33 -0.24
N GLY A 22 -3.74 -12.55 -0.59
CA GLY A 22 -4.65 -13.64 -0.94
C GLY A 22 -5.65 -14.08 0.15
N LYS A 23 -5.50 -13.60 1.41
CA LYS A 23 -6.52 -13.79 2.46
C LYS A 23 -7.63 -12.75 2.48
N LEU A 24 -7.50 -11.65 1.71
CA LEU A 24 -8.57 -10.67 1.56
C LEU A 24 -9.67 -11.25 0.68
N THR A 25 -10.91 -11.12 1.13
CA THR A 25 -12.09 -11.46 0.35
C THR A 25 -12.61 -10.25 -0.41
N ASP A 26 -13.47 -10.49 -1.41
CA ASP A 26 -14.18 -9.41 -2.11
C ASP A 26 -15.01 -8.54 -1.15
N ASP A 27 -15.54 -9.14 -0.08
CA ASP A 27 -16.25 -8.41 0.98
C ASP A 27 -15.35 -7.45 1.76
N ASP A 28 -14.10 -7.86 2.08
CA ASP A 28 -13.16 -6.94 2.73
C ASP A 28 -12.88 -5.73 1.82
N LEU A 29 -12.65 -5.98 0.52
CA LEU A 29 -12.38 -4.91 -0.45
C LEU A 29 -13.57 -3.96 -0.57
N LEU A 30 -14.80 -4.50 -0.60
CA LEU A 30 -16.02 -3.69 -0.60
C LEU A 30 -16.15 -2.84 0.67
N GLN A 31 -15.83 -3.38 1.85
CA GLN A 31 -15.87 -2.62 3.10
C GLN A 31 -14.82 -1.51 3.15
N ILE A 32 -13.65 -1.76 2.55
CA ILE A 32 -12.54 -0.81 2.46
C ILE A 32 -12.93 0.39 1.62
N GLU A 33 -13.50 0.18 0.42
CA GLU A 33 -14.02 1.26 -0.44
C GLU A 33 -13.01 2.42 -0.68
N GLY A 34 -11.72 2.10 -0.77
CA GLY A 34 -10.67 3.12 -0.95
C GLY A 34 -10.32 3.91 0.31
N ASP A 35 -10.73 3.45 1.49
CA ASP A 35 -10.35 4.01 2.78
C ASP A 35 -9.12 3.28 3.34
N LEU A 36 -8.02 4.02 3.50
CA LEU A 36 -6.74 3.45 3.89
C LEU A 36 -6.73 2.98 5.36
N ASP A 37 -7.45 3.66 6.25
CA ASP A 37 -7.60 3.27 7.66
C ASP A 37 -8.40 1.97 7.78
N LYS A 38 -9.52 1.86 7.06
CA LYS A 38 -10.28 0.60 7.01
C LYS A 38 -9.44 -0.53 6.46
N PHE A 39 -8.60 -0.24 5.47
CA PHE A 39 -7.73 -1.26 4.89
C PHE A 39 -6.66 -1.75 5.88
N ASP A 40 -5.99 -0.84 6.58
CA ASP A 40 -5.06 -1.21 7.64
C ASP A 40 -5.76 -2.05 8.72
N GLY A 41 -6.98 -1.70 9.12
CA GLY A 41 -7.77 -2.49 10.07
C GLY A 41 -8.17 -3.88 9.58
N ALA A 42 -8.52 -4.02 8.30
CA ALA A 42 -8.83 -5.32 7.69
C ALA A 42 -7.59 -6.22 7.63
N ILE A 43 -6.44 -5.66 7.26
CA ILE A 43 -5.16 -6.37 7.25
C ILE A 43 -4.72 -6.76 8.66
N GLU A 44 -4.84 -5.87 9.64
CA GLU A 44 -4.52 -6.16 11.03
C GLU A 44 -5.38 -7.33 11.56
N LYS A 45 -6.69 -7.33 11.30
CA LYS A 45 -7.58 -8.45 11.68
C LYS A 45 -7.22 -9.78 11.02
N ARG A 46 -6.78 -9.77 9.76
CA ARG A 46 -6.52 -10.99 8.97
C ARG A 46 -5.09 -11.54 9.17
N TYR A 47 -4.14 -10.67 9.46
CA TYR A 47 -2.70 -10.99 9.49
C TYR A 47 -2.01 -10.67 10.83
N GLY A 48 -2.65 -9.98 11.76
CA GLY A 48 -2.23 -9.84 13.16
C GLY A 48 -1.31 -8.66 13.49
N GLU A 49 -0.36 -8.27 12.63
CA GLU A 49 0.72 -7.32 13.02
C GLU A 49 1.16 -6.32 11.92
N MET A 50 0.39 -6.17 10.84
CA MET A 50 0.84 -5.45 9.64
C MET A 50 0.50 -3.95 9.57
N LYS A 51 0.52 -3.23 10.70
CA LYS A 51 0.17 -1.80 10.73
C LYS A 51 1.10 -0.99 9.82
N GLY A 52 0.54 -0.32 8.79
CA GLY A 52 1.29 0.46 7.81
C GLY A 52 1.91 -0.36 6.66
N ALA A 53 1.67 -1.67 6.59
CA ALA A 53 2.05 -2.49 5.44
C ALA A 53 1.28 -2.07 4.18
N VAL A 54 0.01 -1.69 4.35
CA VAL A 54 -0.84 -1.14 3.30
C VAL A 54 -0.23 0.13 2.73
N SER A 55 0.06 1.09 3.60
CA SER A 55 0.63 2.38 3.19
C SER A 55 1.94 2.18 2.40
N LYS A 56 2.86 1.36 2.91
CA LYS A 56 4.13 1.03 2.23
C LYS A 56 3.91 0.38 0.87
N TRP A 57 3.04 -0.62 0.79
CA TRP A 57 2.75 -1.31 -0.47
C TRP A 57 2.13 -0.36 -1.48
N ALA A 58 1.18 0.47 -1.05
CA ALA A 58 0.44 1.36 -1.92
C ALA A 58 1.38 2.46 -2.47
N ASP A 59 2.30 2.95 -1.65
CA ASP A 59 3.42 3.79 -2.05
C ASP A 59 4.34 3.12 -3.09
N LEU A 60 4.77 1.88 -2.84
CA LEU A 60 5.60 1.12 -3.78
C LEU A 60 4.89 0.86 -5.11
N TRP A 61 3.60 0.57 -5.04
CA TRP A 61 2.78 0.31 -6.22
C TRP A 61 2.60 1.58 -7.05
N TYR A 62 2.34 2.72 -6.39
CA TYR A 62 2.25 4.02 -7.03
C TYR A 62 3.57 4.44 -7.69
N ALA A 63 4.72 4.23 -7.02
CA ALA A 63 6.04 4.48 -7.59
C ALA A 63 6.31 3.59 -8.82
N ARG A 64 5.91 2.32 -8.77
CA ARG A 64 6.02 1.39 -9.90
C ARG A 64 5.16 1.82 -11.09
N TRP A 65 3.94 2.27 -10.85
CA TRP A 65 2.99 2.62 -11.89
C TRP A 65 3.29 3.96 -12.57
N THR A 66 3.72 4.96 -11.80
CA THR A 66 4.04 6.31 -12.31
C THR A 66 5.43 6.42 -12.93
N GLY A 67 6.28 5.40 -12.80
CA GLY A 67 7.68 5.46 -13.22
C GLY A 67 8.57 6.36 -12.34
N SER A 68 8.02 6.92 -11.24
CA SER A 68 8.75 7.77 -10.28
C SER A 68 9.59 6.93 -9.30
N TYR A 69 10.46 6.06 -9.82
CA TYR A 69 11.30 5.19 -9.00
C TYR A 69 12.43 5.96 -8.28
N VAL A 70 12.78 7.16 -8.79
CA VAL A 70 13.91 7.97 -8.31
C VAL A 70 13.59 8.69 -6.98
N GLU A 71 12.40 9.27 -6.80
CA GLU A 71 12.04 9.98 -5.55
C GLU A 71 11.82 9.05 -4.35
N TYR A 72 11.31 7.83 -4.58
CA TYR A 72 11.04 6.88 -3.51
C TYR A 72 12.33 6.38 -2.84
N TYR A 73 13.40 6.23 -3.62
CA TYR A 73 14.71 5.80 -3.14
C TYR A 73 15.37 6.86 -2.25
N GLU A 74 15.15 8.15 -2.53
CA GLU A 74 15.70 9.23 -1.71
C GLU A 74 14.97 9.38 -0.36
N LYS A 75 13.65 9.19 -0.33
CA LYS A 75 12.83 9.34 0.89
C LYS A 75 13.03 8.21 1.92
N TRP A 76 13.34 6.99 1.47
CA TRP A 76 13.47 5.81 2.34
C TRP A 76 14.88 5.21 2.35
N LYS A 77 15.91 5.98 1.96
CA LYS A 77 17.32 5.57 2.12
C LYS A 77 17.55 5.16 3.58
N PRO A 78 17.88 3.88 3.88
CA PRO A 78 18.42 3.57 5.19
C PRO A 78 19.73 4.37 5.33
N ALA A 79 19.95 4.97 6.49
CA ALA A 79 21.21 5.65 6.82
C ALA A 79 22.34 4.63 7.00
N VAL A 80 22.56 3.76 6.01
CA VAL A 80 23.83 3.06 5.86
C VAL A 80 24.75 4.04 5.17
N GLY A 81 25.50 4.75 6.00
CA GLY A 81 26.70 5.42 5.54
C GLY A 81 27.68 4.41 4.93
N SER A 82 28.71 5.00 4.35
CA SER A 82 29.97 4.40 3.89
C SER A 82 30.01 3.91 2.44
N ARG A 83 30.87 4.64 1.71
CA ARG A 83 31.98 4.13 0.90
C ARG A 83 31.57 3.15 -0.20
N PHE A 84 31.54 3.65 -1.43
CA PHE A 84 32.57 3.34 -2.41
C PHE A 84 32.86 4.59 -3.24
#